data_AF-A0A7K2ZSX8-F1
#
_entry.id   AF-A0A7K2ZSX8-F1
#
_cell.length_a   1.000
_cell.length_b   1.000
_cell.length_c   1.000
_cell.angle_alpha   90.00
_cell.angle_beta   90.00
_cell.angle_gamma   90.00
#
_symmetry.space_group_name_H-M   'P 1'
#
loop_
_entity.id
_entity.type
_entity.pdbx_description
1 polymer ?
#
loop_
_entity_poly.entity_id
_entity_poly.type
_entity_poly.pdbx_seq_one_letter_code
_entity_poly.pdbx_strand_id
1 'polypeptide(L)'
;TWEEAVAGSRKTAVYRGPTTPLAAERARQARIAVVGPVTERWAPEQAGPVHDNWQLAPPIGPSTDLWALGALLYRAVQGHAPYPEESAAELVQMVCAEPPAFAEECGALRPVVESLLRQDPTERPDFEELRGWLRSLVRS
;
A
#
# COMPACT_ATOMS: atom_id res chain seq x y z
N THR A 1 27.73 -25.68 -9.88
CA THR A 1 27.94 -24.29 -10.39
C THR A 1 26.95 -23.34 -9.73
N TRP A 2 27.22 -22.02 -9.70
CA TRP A 2 26.30 -21.02 -9.11
C TRP A 2 24.88 -21.06 -9.72
N GLU A 3 24.73 -21.63 -10.91
CA GLU A 3 23.44 -21.86 -11.58
C GLU A 3 22.60 -22.99 -10.96
N GLU A 4 23.21 -24.02 -10.36
CA GLU A 4 22.50 -25.13 -9.70
C GLU A 4 21.93 -24.71 -8.33
N ALA A 5 22.63 -23.81 -7.63
CA ALA A 5 22.17 -23.25 -6.36
C ALA A 5 20.92 -22.36 -6.53
N VAL A 6 20.79 -21.69 -7.68
CA VAL A 6 19.62 -20.86 -8.03
C VAL A 6 18.47 -21.72 -8.56
N ALA A 7 18.76 -22.88 -9.16
CA ALA A 7 17.75 -23.82 -9.66
C ALA A 7 17.02 -24.59 -8.54
N GLY A 8 17.71 -24.90 -7.44
CA GLY A 8 17.22 -25.79 -6.38
C GLY A 8 16.17 -25.23 -5.40
N SER A 9 15.93 -23.91 -5.39
CA SER A 9 15.11 -23.26 -4.33
C SER A 9 13.76 -22.71 -4.82
N ARG A 10 13.30 -23.06 -6.03
CA ARG A 10 12.00 -22.60 -6.56
C ARG A 10 10.79 -23.45 -6.14
N LYS A 11 10.84 -24.09 -4.98
CA LYS A 11 9.61 -24.52 -4.31
C LYS A 11 9.02 -23.29 -3.63
N THR A 12 8.25 -22.52 -4.38
CA THR A 12 7.38 -21.49 -3.81
C THR A 12 6.51 -22.17 -2.76
N ALA A 13 6.80 -21.91 -1.48
CA ALA A 13 5.85 -22.24 -0.43
C ALA A 13 4.58 -21.47 -0.79
N VAL A 14 3.57 -22.17 -1.28
CA VAL A 14 2.28 -21.56 -1.59
C VAL A 14 1.78 -20.99 -0.27
N TYR A 15 1.79 -19.66 -0.15
CA TYR A 15 1.26 -18.98 1.02
C TYR A 15 -0.21 -19.38 1.14
N ARG A 16 -0.49 -20.31 2.05
CA ARG A 16 -1.85 -20.60 2.47
C ARG A 16 -2.13 -19.60 3.56
N GLY A 17 -2.72 -18.49 3.15
CA GLY A 17 -3.22 -17.48 4.09
C GLY A 17 -4.21 -18.07 5.10
N PRO A 18 -4.69 -17.24 6.04
CA PRO A 18 -5.67 -17.66 7.04
C PRO A 18 -6.87 -18.34 6.39
N THR A 19 -7.25 -19.51 6.90
CA THR A 19 -8.35 -20.33 6.36
C THR A 19 -9.70 -20.06 7.02
N THR A 20 -9.74 -19.18 8.02
CA THR A 20 -10.97 -18.77 8.73
C THR A 20 -10.98 -17.25 8.94
N PRO A 21 -12.18 -16.62 9.06
CA PRO A 21 -12.30 -15.19 9.36
C PRO A 21 -11.57 -14.79 10.65
N LEU A 22 -11.69 -15.58 11.72
CA LEU A 22 -11.00 -15.32 12.99
C LEU A 22 -9.47 -15.38 12.86
N ALA A 23 -8.94 -16.33 12.08
CA ALA A 23 -7.50 -16.42 11.84
C ALA A 23 -6.99 -15.20 11.06
N ALA A 24 -7.79 -14.69 10.11
CA ALA A 24 -7.43 -13.51 9.33
C ALA A 24 -7.50 -12.22 10.15
N GLU A 25 -8.51 -12.07 10.98
CA GLU A 25 -8.59 -10.95 11.91
C GLU A 25 -7.41 -10.97 12.89
N ARG A 26 -7.05 -12.14 13.44
CA ARG A 26 -5.85 -12.27 14.28
C ARG A 26 -4.56 -11.92 13.55
N ALA A 27 -4.42 -12.35 12.29
CA ALA A 27 -3.25 -12.02 11.47
C ALA A 27 -3.16 -10.50 11.20
N ARG A 28 -4.29 -9.85 10.91
CA ARG A 28 -4.39 -8.40 10.76
C ARG A 28 -4.01 -7.68 12.05
N GLN A 29 -4.58 -8.07 13.19
CA GLN A 29 -4.25 -7.47 14.49
C GLN A 29 -2.76 -7.65 14.86
N ALA A 30 -2.20 -8.83 14.61
CA ALA A 30 -0.77 -9.07 14.79
C ALA A 30 0.08 -8.16 13.88
N ARG A 31 -0.34 -7.96 12.62
CA ARG A 31 0.30 -7.00 11.71
C ARG A 31 0.20 -5.58 12.24
N ILE A 32 -0.95 -5.14 12.76
CA ILE A 32 -1.12 -3.81 13.37
C ILE A 32 -0.08 -3.58 14.47
N ALA A 33 0.09 -4.57 15.35
CA ALA A 33 1.06 -4.50 16.44
C ALA A 33 2.53 -4.49 15.96
N VAL A 34 2.86 -5.27 14.93
CA VAL A 34 4.26 -5.42 14.46
C VAL A 34 4.69 -4.29 13.53
N VAL A 35 3.80 -3.86 12.64
CA VAL A 35 4.10 -2.87 11.58
C VAL A 35 4.04 -1.45 12.12
N GLY A 36 3.17 -1.19 13.10
CA GLY A 36 3.02 0.13 13.70
C GLY A 36 2.33 1.14 12.79
N PRO A 37 2.35 2.43 13.15
CA PRO A 37 1.49 3.47 12.58
C PRO A 37 2.07 4.16 11.33
N VAL A 38 2.80 3.44 10.48
CA VAL A 38 3.45 4.05 9.30
C VAL A 38 2.56 3.91 8.07
N THR A 39 2.06 5.03 7.55
CA THR A 39 1.12 5.17 6.42
C THR A 39 1.52 4.40 5.18
N GLU A 40 2.81 4.39 4.82
CA GLU A 40 3.33 3.67 3.65
C GLU A 40 3.15 2.14 3.76
N ARG A 41 2.77 1.63 4.93
CA ARG A 41 2.58 0.19 5.20
C ARG A 41 1.10 -0.22 5.28
N TRP A 42 0.18 0.73 5.11
CA TRP A 42 -1.26 0.57 5.28
C TRP A 42 -2.04 1.11 4.08
N ALA A 43 -2.06 0.37 2.97
CA ALA A 43 -3.05 0.65 1.94
C ALA A 43 -4.47 0.32 2.47
N PRO A 44 -5.54 1.02 2.05
CA PRO A 44 -6.91 0.78 2.53
C PRO A 44 -7.35 -0.69 2.43
N GLU A 45 -7.00 -1.37 1.34
CA GLU A 45 -7.28 -2.79 1.12
C GLU A 45 -6.55 -3.72 2.11
N GLN A 46 -5.46 -3.28 2.74
CA GLN A 46 -4.73 -4.01 3.79
C GLN A 46 -5.24 -3.72 5.20
N ALA A 47 -5.90 -2.57 5.39
CA ALA A 47 -6.31 -2.05 6.68
C ALA A 47 -7.75 -2.46 7.07
N GLY A 48 -8.60 -2.67 6.06
CA GLY A 48 -10.02 -2.99 6.24
C GLY A 48 -10.31 -4.29 6.99
N PRO A 49 -11.50 -4.42 7.60
CA PRO A 49 -11.92 -5.65 8.26
C PRO A 49 -12.11 -6.79 7.26
N VAL A 50 -11.86 -8.02 7.72
CA VAL A 50 -12.05 -9.23 6.92
C VAL A 50 -13.53 -9.58 6.92
N HIS A 51 -14.27 -9.22 5.87
CA HIS A 51 -15.68 -9.57 5.73
C HIS A 51 -15.86 -11.06 5.34
N ASP A 52 -16.98 -11.66 5.76
CA ASP A 52 -17.28 -13.11 5.61
C ASP A 52 -17.33 -13.59 4.15
N ASN A 53 -17.55 -12.68 3.21
CA ASN A 53 -17.54 -12.96 1.78
C ASN A 53 -16.13 -12.66 1.29
N TRP A 54 -15.31 -13.68 1.10
CA TRP A 54 -13.95 -13.53 0.57
C TRP A 54 -13.91 -13.10 -0.91
N GLN A 55 -14.65 -12.06 -1.28
CA GLN A 55 -14.10 -11.07 -2.18
C GLN A 55 -13.09 -10.30 -1.34
N LEU A 56 -11.85 -10.82 -1.33
CA LEU A 56 -10.69 -9.97 -1.10
C LEU A 56 -11.03 -8.61 -1.71
N ALA A 57 -10.98 -7.53 -0.93
CA ALA A 57 -10.51 -6.28 -1.49
C ALA A 57 -9.37 -6.67 -2.45
N PRO A 58 -9.47 -6.32 -3.75
CA PRO A 58 -8.81 -7.01 -4.85
C PRO A 58 -7.43 -7.52 -4.43
N PRO A 59 -7.10 -8.81 -4.67
CA PRO A 59 -6.03 -9.52 -3.98
C PRO A 59 -4.84 -8.60 -3.72
N ILE A 60 -4.46 -8.44 -2.45
CA ILE A 60 -3.32 -7.60 -2.07
C ILE A 60 -2.21 -7.82 -3.07
N GLY A 61 -1.91 -6.76 -3.82
CA GLY A 61 -1.30 -6.88 -5.12
C GLY A 61 -0.49 -5.64 -5.45
N PRO A 62 -0.03 -5.51 -6.70
CA PRO A 62 0.91 -4.45 -7.07
C PRO A 62 0.39 -3.03 -6.82
N SER A 63 -0.93 -2.82 -6.77
CA SER A 63 -1.59 -1.55 -6.39
C SER A 63 -1.25 -1.10 -4.96
N THR A 64 -0.97 -2.02 -4.05
CA THR A 64 -0.54 -1.73 -2.68
C THR A 64 0.86 -1.12 -2.64
N ASP A 65 1.78 -1.61 -3.48
CA ASP A 65 3.12 -1.02 -3.58
C ASP A 65 3.05 0.40 -4.18
N LEU A 66 2.10 0.64 -5.09
CA LEU A 66 1.84 1.97 -5.65
C LEU A 66 1.33 2.95 -4.59
N TRP A 67 0.44 2.52 -3.68
CA TRP A 67 0.06 3.30 -2.51
C TRP A 67 1.27 3.64 -1.63
N ALA A 68 2.06 2.63 -1.28
CA ALA A 68 3.25 2.80 -0.45
C ALA A 68 4.22 3.82 -1.06
N LEU A 69 4.43 3.75 -2.39
CA LEU A 69 5.23 4.73 -3.13
C LEU A 69 4.61 6.14 -3.07
N GLY A 70 3.29 6.26 -3.25
CA GLY A 70 2.58 7.54 -3.14
C GLY A 70 2.79 8.20 -1.79
N ALA A 71 2.66 7.43 -0.70
CA ALA A 71 2.85 7.94 0.66
C ALA A 71 4.32 8.28 0.95
N LEU A 72 5.29 7.50 0.44
CA LEU A 72 6.71 7.85 0.51
C LEU A 72 7.02 9.16 -0.22
N LEU A 73 6.50 9.34 -1.44
CA LEU A 73 6.69 10.55 -2.23
C LEU A 73 6.05 11.77 -1.56
N TYR A 74 4.82 11.60 -1.05
CA TYR A 74 4.14 12.61 -0.25
C TYR A 74 5.05 13.06 0.89
N ARG A 75 5.52 12.13 1.73
CA ARG A 75 6.38 12.45 2.87
C ARG A 75 7.69 13.08 2.47
N ALA A 76 8.33 12.55 1.43
CA ALA A 76 9.62 13.06 0.97
C ALA A 76 9.55 14.54 0.55
N VAL A 77 8.40 14.99 0.06
CA VAL A 77 8.21 16.38 -0.40
C VAL A 77 7.56 17.26 0.67
N GLN A 78 6.52 16.79 1.36
CA GLN A 78 5.79 17.55 2.38
C GLN A 78 6.50 17.59 3.75
N GLY A 79 7.36 16.61 4.03
CA GLY A 79 8.02 16.45 5.33
C GLY A 79 7.20 15.72 6.40
N HIS A 80 5.94 15.37 6.12
CA HIS A 80 5.08 14.58 7.00
C HIS A 80 4.25 13.54 6.24
N ALA A 81 3.65 12.58 6.94
CA ALA A 81 2.79 11.56 6.36
C ALA A 81 1.43 12.11 5.90
N PRO A 82 0.74 11.45 4.95
CA PRO A 82 -0.61 11.85 4.52
C PRO A 82 -1.70 11.62 5.59
N TYR A 83 -1.40 10.84 6.64
CA TYR A 83 -2.25 10.62 7.81
C TYR A 83 -1.40 10.70 9.09
N PRO A 84 -2.01 10.96 10.26
CA PRO A 84 -1.34 10.87 11.55
C PRO A 84 -0.76 9.48 11.85
N GLU A 85 0.38 9.44 12.54
CA GLU A 85 1.20 8.24 12.76
C GLU A 85 1.49 7.97 14.25
N GLU A 86 0.62 8.43 15.13
CA GLU A 86 0.73 8.26 16.58
C GLU A 86 0.13 6.93 17.05
N SER A 87 -0.88 6.41 16.33
CA SER A 87 -1.63 5.23 16.69
C SER A 87 -1.95 4.36 15.48
N ALA A 88 -1.50 3.10 15.51
CA ALA A 88 -1.71 2.19 14.39
C ALA A 88 -3.20 1.83 14.23
N ALA A 89 -3.93 1.76 15.34
CA ALA A 89 -5.37 1.50 15.34
C ALA A 89 -6.17 2.66 14.77
N GLU A 90 -5.75 3.91 15.02
CA GLU A 90 -6.39 5.11 14.44
C GLU A 90 -6.04 5.26 12.97
N LEU A 91 -4.77 5.06 12.59
CA LEU A 91 -4.35 5.09 11.20
C LEU A 91 -5.15 4.11 10.33
N VAL A 92 -5.34 2.87 10.80
CA VAL A 92 -6.15 1.87 10.10
C VAL A 92 -7.59 2.33 9.90
N GLN A 93 -8.17 3.05 10.87
CA GLN A 93 -9.52 3.61 10.72
C GLN A 93 -9.54 4.74 9.70
N MET A 94 -8.61 5.69 9.82
CA MET A 94 -8.54 6.86 8.94
C MET A 94 -8.28 6.48 7.49
N VAL A 95 -7.33 5.57 7.23
CA VAL A 95 -6.97 5.20 5.86
C VAL A 95 -8.13 4.53 5.10
N CYS A 96 -9.01 3.83 5.83
CA CYS A 96 -10.21 3.21 5.27
C CYS A 96 -11.39 4.18 5.11
N ALA A 97 -11.47 5.24 5.91
CA ALA A 97 -12.66 6.09 6.01
C ALA A 97 -12.47 7.48 5.37
N GLU A 98 -11.25 8.00 5.38
CA GLU A 98 -10.95 9.39 5.04
C GLU A 98 -9.94 9.47 3.90
N PRO A 99 -10.09 10.44 2.98
CA PRO A 99 -9.06 10.71 2.00
C PRO A 99 -7.77 11.21 2.68
N PRO A 100 -6.60 11.00 2.04
CA PRO A 100 -5.34 11.53 2.55
C PRO A 100 -5.34 13.06 2.58
N ALA A 101 -4.50 13.65 3.42
CA ALA A 101 -4.26 15.09 3.36
C ALA A 101 -3.81 15.53 1.96
N PHE A 102 -4.19 16.75 1.55
CA PHE A 102 -3.88 17.26 0.21
C PHE A 102 -2.36 17.38 -0.02
N ALA A 103 -1.93 17.10 -1.26
CA ALA A 103 -0.54 17.12 -1.68
C ALA A 103 -0.07 18.53 -2.14
N GLU A 104 -0.42 19.59 -1.39
CA GLU A 104 -0.28 20.99 -1.82
C GLU A 104 1.17 21.36 -2.18
N GLU A 105 2.12 20.94 -1.36
CA GLU A 105 3.55 21.22 -1.54
C GLU A 105 4.23 20.31 -2.58
N CYS A 106 3.52 19.33 -3.14
CA CYS A 106 4.11 18.38 -4.09
C CYS A 106 4.36 18.97 -5.49
N GLY A 107 3.97 20.22 -5.77
CA GLY A 107 4.25 20.90 -7.04
C GLY A 107 3.87 20.04 -8.26
N ALA A 108 4.80 19.84 -9.19
CA ALA A 108 4.58 19.04 -10.40
C ALA A 108 4.33 17.54 -10.11
N LEU A 109 4.71 17.03 -8.94
CA LEU A 109 4.43 15.66 -8.51
C LEU A 109 3.03 15.49 -7.92
N ARG A 110 2.33 16.59 -7.58
CA ARG A 110 1.01 16.53 -6.93
C ARG A 110 0.02 15.59 -7.63
N PRO A 111 -0.19 15.66 -8.96
CA PRO A 111 -1.15 14.77 -9.62
C PRO A 111 -0.74 13.28 -9.54
N VAL A 112 0.56 13.00 -9.51
CA VAL A 112 1.08 11.62 -9.38
C VAL A 112 0.82 11.11 -7.96
N VAL A 113 1.18 11.90 -6.94
CA VAL A 113 0.98 11.54 -5.54
C VAL A 113 -0.51 11.33 -5.23
N GLU A 114 -1.38 12.25 -5.63
CA GLU A 114 -2.82 12.14 -5.41
C GLU A 114 -3.43 10.92 -6.14
N SER A 115 -2.92 10.58 -7.34
CA SER A 115 -3.39 9.40 -8.08
C SER A 115 -2.95 8.08 -7.42
N LEU A 116 -1.73 8.03 -6.86
CA LEU A 116 -1.22 6.86 -6.14
C LEU A 116 -1.94 6.63 -4.80
N LEU A 117 -2.40 7.70 -4.17
CA LEU A 117 -3.10 7.67 -2.87
C LEU A 117 -4.64 7.61 -3.01
N ARG A 118 -5.16 7.16 -4.15
CA ARG A 118 -6.60 6.86 -4.27
C ARG A 118 -6.98 5.66 -3.41
N GLN A 119 -8.10 5.79 -2.69
CA GLN A 119 -8.54 4.74 -1.76
C GLN A 119 -8.91 3.45 -2.48
N ASP A 120 -9.65 3.56 -3.59
CA ASP A 120 -9.93 2.41 -4.46
C ASP A 120 -8.66 2.02 -5.24
N PRO A 121 -8.11 0.81 -5.01
CA PRO A 121 -6.91 0.34 -5.71
C PRO A 121 -7.09 0.23 -7.23
N THR A 122 -8.33 0.14 -7.74
CA THR A 122 -8.61 0.08 -9.19
C THR A 122 -8.55 1.44 -9.88
N GLU A 123 -8.58 2.52 -9.10
CA GLU A 123 -8.44 3.88 -9.62
C GLU A 123 -6.97 4.36 -9.62
N ARG A 124 -6.05 3.60 -9.02
CA ARG A 124 -4.61 3.90 -9.06
C ARG A 124 -4.05 3.58 -10.46
N PRO A 125 -3.05 4.34 -10.94
CA PRO A 125 -2.41 4.03 -12.22
C PRO A 125 -1.71 2.68 -12.16
N ASP A 126 -1.49 2.05 -13.31
CA ASP A 126 -0.57 0.91 -13.38
C ASP A 126 0.90 1.35 -13.40
N PHE A 127 1.82 0.36 -13.37
CA PHE A 127 3.26 0.63 -13.37
C PHE A 127 3.78 1.27 -14.66
N GLU A 128 3.18 0.94 -15.81
CA GLU A 128 3.60 1.46 -17.10
C GLU A 128 3.18 2.94 -17.23
N GLU A 129 1.95 3.25 -16.85
CA GLU A 129 1.41 4.61 -16.77
C GLU A 129 2.25 5.48 -15.83
N LEU A 130 2.45 5.04 -14.59
CA LEU A 130 3.26 5.75 -13.61
C LEU A 130 4.68 6.02 -14.12
N ARG A 131 5.32 5.01 -14.71
CA ARG A 131 6.67 5.15 -15.28
C ARG A 131 6.69 6.18 -16.41
N GLY A 132 5.66 6.20 -17.25
CA GLY A 132 5.50 7.21 -18.30
C GLY A 132 5.44 8.63 -17.73
N TRP A 133 4.60 8.84 -16.72
CA TRP A 133 4.44 10.15 -16.05
C TRP A 133 5.74 10.63 -15.40
N LEU A 134 6.39 9.78 -14.61
CA LEU A 134 7.66 10.13 -13.95
C LEU A 134 8.76 10.46 -14.96
N ARG A 135 8.85 9.73 -16.07
CA ARG A 135 9.80 10.04 -17.15
C ARG A 135 9.52 11.36 -17.83
N SER A 136 8.24 11.74 -17.97
CA SER A 136 7.86 13.04 -18.52
C SER A 136 8.33 14.17 -17.59
N LEU A 137 8.10 14.03 -16.29
CA LEU A 137 8.48 15.04 -15.27
C LEU A 137 10.00 15.24 -15.15
N VAL A 138 10.80 14.19 -15.35
CA VAL A 138 12.28 14.31 -15.31
C VAL A 138 12.84 14.98 -16.57
N ARG A 139 12.07 15.02 -17.66
CA ARG A 139 12.49 15.58 -18.95
C ARG A 139 12.03 17.02 -19.19
N SER A 140 11.10 17.50 -18.38
CA SER A 140 10.62 18.89 -18.37
C SER A 140 11.51 19.78 -17.52
#